data_AF-A0A1H3J2K2-F1
#
_entry.id   AF-A0A1H3J2K2-F1
#
_cell.length_a   1.000
_cell.length_b   1.000
_cell.length_c   1.000
_cell.angle_alpha   90.00
_cell.angle_beta   90.00
_cell.angle_gamma   90.00
#
_symmetry.space_group_name_H-M   'P 1'
#
loop_
_entity.id
_entity.type
_entity.pdbx_description
1 polymer ?
#
loop_
_entity_poly.entity_id
_entity_poly.type
_entity_poly.pdbx_seq_one_letter_code
_entity_poly.pdbx_strand_id
1 'polypeptide(L)'
;MIVTVRRAGVARARSQRGFSMIEVLIAVLVLGLGLLGLAMLQTLNVRYAQSANYRTRATNLAYDLLDQIRANRALALQFENSVTKESFASVTGKQCTRPITTQDGLITTEQNAMRWRCQVRAALGPEAYAIVRRNSNEYSIEIAWSDLQGGVGKQDGYYNGKINVKTEL
;
A
#
# COMPACT_ATOMS: atom_id res chain seq x y z
N MET A 1 17.34 -81.66 -33.13
CA MET A 1 17.40 -80.27 -32.61
C MET A 1 16.07 -79.60 -32.95
N ILE A 2 15.19 -79.42 -31.97
CA ILE A 2 13.82 -78.92 -32.16
C ILE A 2 13.86 -77.39 -32.08
N VAL A 3 13.46 -76.71 -33.16
CA VAL A 3 13.35 -75.25 -33.22
C VAL A 3 11.96 -74.84 -32.74
N THR A 4 11.88 -74.11 -31.63
CA THR A 4 10.62 -73.56 -31.08
C THR A 4 10.43 -72.12 -31.54
N VAL A 5 9.41 -71.88 -32.37
CA VAL A 5 9.02 -70.54 -32.82
C VAL A 5 8.13 -69.90 -31.74
N ARG A 6 8.61 -68.85 -31.06
CA ARG A 6 7.78 -68.03 -30.16
C ARG A 6 6.94 -67.05 -30.99
N ARG A 7 5.61 -67.19 -30.94
CA ARG A 7 4.69 -66.18 -31.50
C ARG A 7 4.69 -64.94 -30.61
N ALA A 8 5.13 -63.80 -31.16
CA ALA A 8 4.97 -62.50 -30.52
C ALA A 8 3.48 -62.11 -30.55
N GLY A 9 2.91 -61.81 -29.38
CA GLY A 9 1.53 -61.33 -29.27
C GLY A 9 1.37 -59.95 -29.90
N VAL A 10 0.37 -59.80 -30.78
CA VAL A 10 0.01 -58.53 -31.41
C VAL A 10 -0.55 -57.60 -30.33
N ALA A 11 0.19 -56.55 -29.97
CA ALA A 11 -0.32 -55.49 -29.12
C ALA A 11 -1.49 -54.80 -29.83
N ARG A 12 -2.69 -54.87 -29.24
CA ARG A 12 -3.90 -54.26 -29.81
C ARG A 12 -3.74 -52.74 -29.75
N ALA A 13 -3.54 -52.09 -30.90
CA ALA A 13 -3.50 -50.64 -31.00
C ALA A 13 -4.81 -50.06 -30.44
N ARG A 14 -4.71 -49.24 -29.40
CA ARG A 14 -5.87 -48.59 -28.77
C ARG A 14 -6.44 -47.60 -29.79
N SER A 15 -7.70 -47.77 -30.20
CA SER A 15 -8.34 -46.82 -31.12
C SER A 15 -8.40 -45.43 -30.47
N GLN A 16 -7.78 -44.43 -31.08
CA GLN A 16 -8.00 -43.04 -30.68
C GLN A 16 -9.46 -42.70 -30.94
N ARG A 17 -10.22 -42.44 -29.88
CA ARG A 17 -11.54 -41.83 -29.98
C ARG A 17 -11.30 -40.33 -30.14
N GLY A 18 -11.71 -39.77 -31.27
CA GLY A 18 -11.67 -38.32 -31.50
C GLY A 18 -12.59 -37.58 -30.52
N PHE A 19 -12.28 -36.31 -30.27
CA PHE A 19 -13.08 -35.44 -29.41
C PHE A 19 -14.44 -35.13 -30.06
N SER A 20 -15.51 -35.15 -29.26
CA SER A 20 -16.83 -34.73 -29.73
C SER A 20 -16.94 -33.20 -29.73
N MET A 21 -17.70 -32.61 -30.65
CA MET A 21 -17.96 -31.15 -30.68
C MET A 21 -18.56 -30.63 -29.37
N ILE A 22 -19.36 -31.45 -28.67
CA ILE A 22 -19.93 -31.10 -27.37
C ILE A 22 -18.86 -30.98 -26.27
N GLU A 23 -17.79 -31.77 -26.36
CA GLU A 23 -16.70 -31.78 -25.39
C GLU A 23 -15.88 -30.49 -25.49
N VAL A 24 -15.63 -30.01 -26.71
CA VAL A 24 -14.98 -28.73 -26.97
C VAL A 24 -15.86 -27.56 -26.49
N LEU A 25 -17.17 -27.61 -26.74
CA LEU A 25 -18.12 -26.60 -26.25
C LEU A 25 -18.12 -26.50 -24.71
N ILE A 26 -18.14 -27.65 -24.02
CA ILE A 26 -18.08 -27.69 -22.56
C ILE A 26 -16.71 -27.17 -22.07
N ALA A 27 -15.62 -27.53 -22.72
CA ALA A 27 -14.28 -27.05 -22.36
C ALA A 27 -14.17 -25.52 -22.47
N VAL A 28 -14.69 -24.93 -23.56
CA VAL A 28 -14.72 -23.47 -23.75
C VAL A 28 -15.63 -22.79 -22.72
N LEU A 29 -16.78 -23.38 -22.37
CA LEU A 29 -17.66 -22.87 -21.33
C LEU A 29 -16.96 -22.84 -19.96
N VAL A 30 -16.36 -23.96 -19.54
CA VAL A 30 -15.66 -24.08 -18.26
C VAL A 30 -14.46 -23.12 -18.21
N LEU A 31 -13.69 -23.03 -19.31
CA LEU A 31 -12.57 -22.09 -19.43
C LEU A 31 -13.05 -20.63 -19.33
N GLY A 32 -14.15 -20.29 -20.01
CA GLY A 32 -14.76 -18.95 -19.94
C GLY A 32 -15.13 -18.56 -18.51
N LEU A 33 -15.80 -19.45 -17.77
CA LEU A 33 -16.13 -19.23 -16.36
C LEU A 33 -14.87 -19.09 -15.48
N GLY A 34 -13.85 -19.93 -15.73
CA GLY A 34 -12.58 -19.86 -15.03
C GLY A 34 -11.85 -18.52 -15.22
N LEU A 35 -11.80 -18.01 -16.45
CA LEU A 35 -11.17 -16.73 -16.76
C LEU A 35 -11.91 -15.53 -16.15
N LEU A 36 -13.24 -15.56 -16.12
CA LEU A 36 -14.03 -14.53 -15.44
C LEU A 36 -13.74 -14.49 -13.93
N GLY A 37 -13.63 -15.67 -13.30
CA GLY A 37 -13.22 -15.78 -11.90
C GLY A 37 -11.82 -15.20 -11.65
N LEU A 38 -10.87 -15.51 -12.52
CA LEU A 38 -9.50 -14.97 -12.45
C LEU A 38 -9.45 -13.44 -12.61
N ALA A 39 -10.23 -12.88 -13.52
CA ALA A 39 -10.28 -11.43 -13.72
C ALA A 39 -10.80 -10.67 -12.49
N MET A 40 -11.80 -11.24 -11.81
CA MET A 40 -12.32 -10.69 -10.55
C MET A 40 -11.27 -10.77 -9.42
N LEU A 41 -10.56 -11.88 -9.31
CA LEU A 41 -9.48 -12.01 -8.32
C LEU A 41 -8.33 -11.04 -8.61
N GLN A 42 -8.00 -10.83 -9.89
CA GLN A 42 -6.95 -9.89 -10.28
C GLN A 42 -7.29 -8.45 -9.86
N THR A 43 -8.54 -8.01 -10.03
CA THR A 43 -8.99 -6.69 -9.60
C THR A 43 -8.93 -6.52 -8.08
N LEU A 44 -9.35 -7.55 -7.32
CA LEU A 44 -9.21 -7.54 -5.85
C LEU A 44 -7.74 -7.47 -5.42
N ASN A 45 -6.86 -8.24 -6.06
CA ASN A 45 -5.43 -8.22 -5.76
C ASN A 45 -4.80 -6.84 -5.96
N VAL A 46 -5.13 -6.14 -7.05
CA VAL A 46 -4.66 -4.76 -7.29
C VAL A 46 -5.11 -3.81 -6.17
N ARG A 47 -6.36 -3.91 -5.70
CA ARG A 47 -6.86 -3.08 -4.60
C ARG A 47 -6.13 -3.35 -3.29
N TYR A 48 -5.86 -4.62 -2.96
CA TYR A 48 -5.11 -4.99 -1.76
C TYR A 48 -3.65 -4.53 -1.85
N ALA A 49 -2.99 -4.71 -2.99
CA ALA A 49 -1.63 -4.25 -3.22
C ALA A 49 -1.52 -2.73 -3.05
N GLN A 50 -2.51 -1.97 -3.54
CA GLN A 50 -2.55 -0.52 -3.37
C GLN A 50 -2.75 -0.10 -1.91
N SER A 51 -3.67 -0.74 -1.18
CA SER A 51 -3.88 -0.45 0.26
C SER A 51 -2.63 -0.78 1.09
N ALA A 52 -1.96 -1.90 0.79
CA ALA A 52 -0.67 -2.24 1.39
C ALA A 52 0.42 -1.20 1.07
N ASN A 53 0.48 -0.72 -0.18
CA ASN A 53 1.43 0.32 -0.58
C ASN A 53 1.24 1.63 0.20
N TYR A 54 -0.01 2.07 0.43
CA TYR A 54 -0.28 3.24 1.26
C TYR A 54 0.18 3.04 2.71
N ARG A 55 -0.08 1.88 3.31
CA ARG A 55 0.41 1.54 4.66
C ARG A 55 1.94 1.58 4.74
N THR A 56 2.64 1.04 3.75
CA THR A 56 4.11 1.09 3.68
C THR A 56 4.62 2.52 3.56
N ARG A 57 4.01 3.36 2.71
CA ARG A 57 4.39 4.77 2.59
C ARG A 57 4.16 5.53 3.90
N ALA A 58 3.00 5.33 4.53
CA ALA A 58 2.66 5.98 5.79
C ALA A 58 3.62 5.57 6.90
N THR A 59 3.93 4.27 7.03
CA THR A 59 4.87 3.78 8.05
C THR A 59 6.27 4.33 7.85
N ASN A 60 6.79 4.35 6.61
CA ASN A 60 8.08 4.96 6.30
C ASN A 60 8.12 6.45 6.67
N LEU A 61 7.07 7.21 6.37
CA LEU A 61 6.97 8.63 6.72
C LEU A 61 6.86 8.87 8.22
N ALA A 62 6.16 7.99 8.95
CA ALA A 62 6.08 8.03 10.40
C ALA A 62 7.46 7.78 11.04
N TYR A 63 8.20 6.77 10.57
CA TYR A 63 9.55 6.50 11.03
C TYR A 63 10.52 7.64 10.71
N ASP A 64 10.45 8.24 9.52
CA ASP A 64 11.26 9.41 9.16
C ASP A 64 11.05 10.58 10.16
N LEU A 65 9.79 10.88 10.52
CA LEU A 65 9.52 11.93 11.51
C LEU A 65 9.97 11.53 12.92
N LEU A 66 9.78 10.27 13.31
CA LEU A 66 10.27 9.77 14.60
C LEU A 66 11.79 9.88 14.72
N ASP A 67 12.52 9.54 13.67
CA ASP A 67 13.98 9.64 13.62
C ASP A 67 14.43 11.10 13.69
N GLN A 68 13.71 12.02 13.05
CA GLN A 68 13.97 13.46 13.16
C GLN A 68 13.72 14.00 14.58
N ILE A 69 12.68 13.52 15.26
CA ILE A 69 12.39 13.85 16.66
C ILE A 69 13.48 13.30 17.59
N ARG A 70 13.93 12.06 17.38
CA ARG A 70 15.02 11.42 18.14
C ARG A 70 16.34 12.18 17.95
N ALA A 71 16.71 12.48 16.71
CA ALA A 71 17.92 13.22 16.38
C ALA A 71 17.91 14.65 16.95
N ASN A 72 16.74 15.28 17.05
CA ASN A 72 16.56 16.65 17.55
C ASN A 72 15.70 16.68 18.81
N ARG A 73 16.05 15.87 19.82
CA ARG A 73 15.24 15.73 21.06
C ARG A 73 14.93 17.06 21.75
N ALA A 74 15.84 18.03 21.71
CA ALA A 74 15.61 19.38 22.25
C ALA A 74 14.45 20.14 21.57
N LEU A 75 14.12 19.77 20.33
CA LEU A 75 13.09 20.39 19.50
C LEU A 75 11.82 19.51 19.40
N ALA A 76 11.76 18.38 20.10
CA ALA A 76 10.65 17.42 20.03
C ALA A 76 9.28 18.06 20.35
N LEU A 77 9.24 19.02 21.29
CA LEU A 77 8.03 19.78 21.62
C LEU A 77 7.55 20.68 20.47
N GLN A 78 8.47 21.17 19.64
CA GLN A 78 8.10 22.00 18.49
C GLN A 78 7.42 21.15 17.42
N PHE A 79 7.89 19.91 17.19
CA PHE A 79 7.23 18.98 16.27
C PHE A 79 5.81 18.62 16.68
N GLU A 80 5.54 18.49 17.99
CA GLU A 80 4.19 18.26 18.51
C GLU A 80 3.24 19.41 18.14
N ASN A 81 3.68 20.66 18.29
CA ASN A 81 2.88 21.83 17.96
C ASN A 81 2.78 22.10 16.45
N SER A 82 3.81 21.72 15.69
CA SER A 82 3.85 21.90 14.23
C SER A 82 3.09 20.82 13.46
N VAL A 83 2.87 19.64 14.04
CA VAL A 83 2.23 18.50 13.34
C VAL A 83 0.90 18.15 14.02
N THR A 84 -0.10 18.99 13.75
CA THR A 84 -1.49 18.77 14.15
C THR A 84 -2.38 18.53 12.93
N LYS A 85 -3.62 18.09 13.12
CA LYS A 85 -4.57 17.91 12.01
C LYS A 85 -4.80 19.21 11.22
N GLU A 86 -4.87 20.34 11.92
CA GLU A 86 -5.11 21.68 11.39
C GLU A 86 -3.91 22.19 10.59
N SER A 87 -2.69 21.79 10.96
CA SER A 87 -1.45 22.16 10.25
C SER A 87 -1.41 21.67 8.79
N PHE A 88 -2.30 20.74 8.42
CA PHE A 88 -2.43 20.25 7.05
C PHE A 88 -3.40 21.07 6.21
N ALA A 89 -4.23 21.97 6.77
CA ALA A 89 -5.31 22.65 6.05
C ALA A 89 -4.84 23.38 4.78
N SER A 90 -3.67 24.02 4.81
CA SER A 90 -3.08 24.77 3.69
C SER A 90 -2.10 23.97 2.82
N VAL A 91 -1.86 22.70 3.14
CA VAL A 91 -0.83 21.88 2.49
C VAL A 91 -1.43 21.15 1.28
N THR A 92 -0.87 21.28 0.08
CA THR A 92 -1.49 20.67 -1.12
C THR A 92 -0.82 19.37 -1.59
N GLY A 93 0.37 19.04 -1.06
CA GLY A 93 1.16 17.89 -1.50
C GLY A 93 1.83 18.05 -2.87
N LYS A 94 1.77 19.24 -3.50
CA LYS A 94 2.31 19.46 -4.85
C LYS A 94 3.73 20.03 -4.90
N GLN A 95 4.19 20.69 -3.84
CA GLN A 95 5.47 21.42 -3.82
C GLN A 95 6.22 21.12 -2.52
N CYS A 96 6.78 19.92 -2.42
CA CYS A 96 7.50 19.46 -1.23
C CYS A 96 8.98 19.81 -1.30
N THR A 97 9.27 21.06 -1.65
CA THR A 97 10.61 21.57 -1.87
C THR A 97 11.39 21.57 -0.57
N ARG A 98 12.65 21.14 -0.62
CA ARG A 98 13.54 21.27 0.54
C ARG A 98 13.89 22.75 0.70
N PRO A 99 13.70 23.36 1.88
CA PRO A 99 14.23 24.69 2.13
C PRO A 99 15.76 24.66 1.95
N ILE A 100 16.30 25.54 1.09
CA ILE A 100 17.73 25.61 0.77
C ILE A 100 18.42 26.72 1.58
N THR A 101 17.67 27.73 2.06
CA THR A 101 18.23 28.89 2.77
C THR A 101 17.19 29.55 3.68
N THR A 102 17.50 29.67 4.95
CA THR A 102 17.19 30.87 5.73
C THR A 102 18.42 31.78 5.68
N GLN A 103 18.29 33.05 6.07
CA GLN A 103 19.38 34.03 6.09
C GLN A 103 20.63 33.55 6.89
N ASP A 104 20.47 32.51 7.73
CA ASP A 104 21.51 31.93 8.61
C ASP A 104 21.91 30.47 8.27
N GLY A 105 21.42 29.90 7.16
CA GLY A 105 21.73 28.51 6.77
C GLY A 105 21.13 27.42 7.66
N LEU A 106 20.27 27.79 8.61
CA LEU A 106 19.60 26.87 9.55
C LEU A 106 18.15 26.61 9.11
N ILE A 107 17.79 25.34 8.93
CA ILE A 107 16.39 24.94 8.65
C ILE A 107 15.62 24.95 9.97
N THR A 108 14.55 25.74 10.04
CA THR A 108 13.68 25.73 11.23
C THR A 108 12.83 24.48 11.28
N THR A 109 12.42 24.09 12.49
CA THR A 109 11.51 22.96 12.75
C THR A 109 10.22 23.10 11.95
N GLU A 110 9.64 24.30 11.88
CA GLU A 110 8.41 24.55 11.13
C GLU A 110 8.61 24.38 9.61
N GLN A 111 9.74 24.82 9.07
CA GLN A 111 10.05 24.61 7.64
C GLN A 111 10.22 23.13 7.31
N ASN A 112 10.91 22.39 8.20
CA ASN A 112 11.09 20.96 8.05
C ASN A 112 9.76 20.20 8.21
N ALA A 113 8.94 20.58 9.20
CA ALA A 113 7.60 20.06 9.41
C ALA A 113 6.70 20.35 8.20
N MET A 114 6.74 21.55 7.62
CA MET A 114 5.99 21.90 6.41
C MET A 114 6.35 21.01 5.22
N ARG A 115 7.66 20.76 5.02
CA ARG A 115 8.12 19.83 3.97
C ARG A 115 7.58 18.42 4.23
N TRP A 116 7.68 17.93 5.45
CA TRP A 116 7.20 16.59 5.81
C TRP A 116 5.67 16.46 5.66
N ARG A 117 4.89 17.45 6.12
CA ARG A 117 3.43 17.53 5.92
C ARG A 117 3.08 17.47 4.43
N CYS A 118 3.85 18.17 3.59
CA CYS A 118 3.69 18.10 2.14
C CYS A 118 3.94 16.68 1.61
N GLN A 119 5.02 16.02 2.04
CA GLN A 119 5.34 14.66 1.62
C GLN A 119 4.24 13.66 2.00
N VAL A 120 3.63 13.82 3.19
CA VAL A 120 2.47 13.02 3.62
C VAL A 120 1.31 13.16 2.64
N ARG A 121 0.92 14.40 2.28
CA ARG A 121 -0.17 14.62 1.30
C ARG A 121 0.20 14.18 -0.11
N ALA A 122 1.47 14.32 -0.51
CA ALA A 122 1.95 13.84 -1.80
C ALA A 122 1.91 12.31 -1.91
N ALA A 123 2.22 11.61 -0.81
CA ALA A 123 2.32 10.16 -0.79
C ALA A 123 0.97 9.46 -0.58
N LEU A 124 0.09 10.05 0.24
CA LEU A 124 -1.14 9.41 0.74
C LEU A 124 -2.43 10.08 0.25
N GLY A 125 -2.34 11.25 -0.39
CA GLY A 125 -3.48 11.97 -0.95
C GLY A 125 -3.80 13.28 -0.23
N PRO A 126 -4.64 14.13 -0.84
CA PRO A 126 -4.89 15.50 -0.39
C PRO A 126 -5.61 15.59 0.96
N GLU A 127 -6.37 14.55 1.34
CA GLU A 127 -7.11 14.52 2.60
C GLU A 127 -6.27 13.94 3.76
N ALA A 128 -5.07 13.43 3.47
CA ALA A 128 -4.21 12.85 4.49
C ALA A 128 -3.72 13.90 5.50
N TYR A 129 -3.62 13.47 6.75
CA TYR A 129 -3.03 14.25 7.84
C TYR A 129 -2.25 13.35 8.80
N ALA A 130 -1.47 13.99 9.66
CA ALA A 130 -0.84 13.35 10.79
C ALA A 130 -1.04 14.16 12.08
N ILE A 131 -0.92 13.47 13.20
CA ILE A 131 -0.97 14.05 14.54
C ILE A 131 0.20 13.46 15.32
N VAL A 132 1.03 14.32 15.88
CA VAL A 132 2.02 13.93 16.88
C VAL A 132 1.42 14.17 18.26
N ARG A 133 1.50 13.17 19.15
CA ARG A 133 1.11 13.31 20.55
C ARG A 133 2.24 12.84 21.44
N ARG A 134 2.50 13.58 22.52
CA ARG A 134 3.44 13.18 23.57
C ARG A 134 2.69 12.69 24.81
N ASN A 135 3.17 11.59 25.39
CA ASN A 135 2.76 11.10 26.70
C ASN A 135 3.99 10.88 27.58
N SER A 136 4.36 11.90 28.37
CA SER A 136 5.54 11.92 29.24
C SER A 136 6.86 11.63 28.49
N ASN A 137 7.19 10.35 28.30
CA ASN A 137 8.40 9.87 27.63
C ASN A 137 8.12 9.07 26.33
N GLU A 138 6.85 8.88 25.96
CA GLU A 138 6.44 8.24 24.70
C GLU A 138 5.95 9.31 23.70
N TYR A 139 6.41 9.25 22.47
CA TYR A 139 5.87 10.00 21.34
C TYR A 139 5.11 9.05 20.43
N SER A 140 3.89 9.42 20.08
CA SER A 140 3.07 8.69 19.12
C SER A 140 2.80 9.55 17.89
N ILE A 141 3.01 8.96 16.71
CA ILE A 141 2.67 9.55 15.43
C ILE A 141 1.52 8.77 14.85
N GLU A 142 0.40 9.46 14.67
CA GLU A 142 -0.79 8.95 14.04
C GLU A 142 -0.88 9.54 12.63
N ILE A 143 -0.96 8.70 11.60
CA ILE A 143 -1.17 9.14 10.21
C ILE A 143 -2.48 8.53 9.70
N ALA A 144 -3.33 9.37 9.12
CA ALA A 144 -4.63 8.99 8.57
C ALA A 144 -4.74 9.41 7.10
N TRP A 145 -5.34 8.55 6.27
CA TRP A 145 -5.55 8.80 4.84
C TRP A 145 -6.82 8.11 4.33
N SER A 146 -7.22 8.46 3.11
CA SER A 146 -8.35 7.84 2.40
C SER A 146 -7.83 6.89 1.31
N ASP A 147 -8.17 5.61 1.39
CA ASP A 147 -7.92 4.56 0.40
C ASP A 147 -9.16 4.33 -0.49
N LEU A 148 -8.98 3.67 -1.64
CA LEU A 148 -10.05 3.47 -2.64
C LEU A 148 -11.09 2.41 -2.25
N GLN A 149 -11.19 2.00 -0.98
CA GLN A 149 -12.25 1.11 -0.52
C GLN A 149 -13.61 1.81 -0.36
N GLY A 150 -13.64 3.14 -0.30
CA GLY A 150 -14.87 3.94 -0.15
C GLY A 150 -15.67 4.07 -1.43
N GLY A 151 -16.56 3.13 -1.70
CA GLY A 151 -17.69 3.34 -2.61
C GLY A 151 -18.78 4.18 -1.92
N VAL A 152 -19.18 5.27 -2.58
CA VAL A 152 -20.39 6.09 -2.37
C VAL A 152 -20.47 6.90 -1.07
N GLY A 153 -20.25 8.22 -1.20
CA GLY A 153 -20.57 9.23 -0.20
C GLY A 153 -19.34 9.76 0.54
N LYS A 154 -18.98 11.01 0.28
CA LYS A 154 -18.12 11.76 1.22
C LYS A 154 -18.90 11.89 2.53
N GLN A 155 -18.60 11.05 3.52
CA GLN A 155 -18.90 11.38 4.91
C GLN A 155 -17.65 11.99 5.52
N ASP A 156 -17.74 13.28 5.80
CA ASP A 156 -16.67 14.06 6.42
C ASP A 156 -16.12 13.34 7.65
N GLY A 157 -14.87 12.88 7.57
CA GLY A 157 -14.13 12.32 8.71
C GLY A 157 -13.87 10.81 8.72
N TYR A 158 -14.36 10.03 7.74
CA TYR A 158 -14.03 8.60 7.68
C TYR A 158 -12.74 8.33 6.89
N TYR A 159 -11.64 8.24 7.64
CA TYR A 159 -10.37 7.68 7.15
C TYR A 159 -10.42 6.16 7.29
N ASN A 160 -10.38 5.46 6.17
CA ASN A 160 -10.28 3.99 6.10
C ASN A 160 -8.84 3.48 6.27
N GLY A 161 -7.84 4.36 6.13
CA GLY A 161 -6.44 4.09 6.40
C GLY A 161 -5.94 4.83 7.63
N LYS A 162 -5.41 4.11 8.63
CA LYS A 162 -4.78 4.66 9.82
C LYS A 162 -3.61 3.82 10.29
N ILE A 163 -2.52 4.48 10.70
CA ILE A 163 -1.43 3.87 11.46
C ILE A 163 -1.15 4.70 12.72
N ASN A 164 -0.65 4.03 13.75
CA ASN A 164 -0.10 4.66 14.94
C ASN A 164 1.26 4.02 15.21
N VAL A 165 2.31 4.82 15.20
CA VAL A 165 3.67 4.38 15.51
C VAL A 165 4.09 5.09 16.78
N LYS A 166 4.66 4.34 17.73
CA LYS A 166 5.07 4.85 19.03
C LYS A 166 6.57 4.70 19.18
N THR A 167 7.17 5.63 19.91
CA THR A 167 8.56 5.56 20.35
C THR A 167 8.67 6.08 21.76
N GLU A 168 9.54 5.45 22.55
CA GLU A 168 10.06 6.07 23.77
C GLU A 168 11.28 6.93 23.38
N LEU A 169 11.47 8.07 24.06
CA LEU A 169 12.64 8.93 23.90
C LEU A 169 13.56 8.87 25.11
#